data_AF-A0A4Q3DI42-F1
#
_entry.id   AF-A0A4Q3DI42-F1
#
_cell.length_a   1.000
_cell.length_b   1.000
_cell.length_c   1.000
_cell.angle_alpha   90.00
_cell.angle_beta   90.00
_cell.angle_gamma   90.00
#
_symmetry.space_group_name_H-M   'P 1'
#
loop_
_entity.id
_entity.type
_entity.pdbx_description
1 polymer ?
#
loop_
_entity_poly.entity_id
_entity_poly.type
_entity_poly.pdbx_seq_one_letter_code
_entity_poly.pdbx_strand_id
1 'polypeptide(L)'
;MENSRRTFIKQAALASAGMMVSNVAWSAKSYKRIIGANDRVRVGVVGFSDRHKSSHAPSFLNYYKELNFDLVAVSDIWNKRREEGAAFWKAKLNHEVAACRNNEEMYDKKLVDAVFVSTADFQHALHAIEAVKAGCDVYCEKPFAETMADNRAALKAIKASDRIVQIGSQRRSGSNYQAANDFIRSGKFGPITMVELSWNVNQPGRWRRPNLIPLLKEQDTDWKRFLMNRPNDAFDPRKYLEYRLFWP
;
A
#
# COMPACT_ATOMS: atom_id res chain seq x y z
N MET A 1 29.94 37.01 64.14
CA MET A 1 28.93 35.94 64.21
C MET A 1 29.39 34.82 63.31
N GLU A 2 29.80 33.70 63.92
CA GLU A 2 30.43 32.56 63.24
C GLU A 2 29.42 31.78 62.40
N ASN A 3 29.64 31.73 61.08
CA ASN A 3 28.94 30.79 60.21
C ASN A 3 29.60 29.42 60.33
N SER A 4 29.13 28.58 61.26
CA SER A 4 29.66 27.23 61.43
C SER A 4 29.31 26.32 60.23
N ARG A 5 30.18 25.34 59.95
CA ARG A 5 29.97 24.29 58.93
C ARG A 5 28.62 23.56 59.07
N ARG A 6 28.05 23.48 60.27
CA ARG A 6 26.71 22.91 60.52
C ARG A 6 25.57 23.77 59.96
N THR A 7 25.75 25.09 59.92
CA THR A 7 24.76 26.03 59.37
C THR A 7 24.73 25.94 57.84
N PHE A 8 25.90 25.79 57.20
CA PHE A 8 26.02 25.58 55.75
C PHE A 8 25.38 24.26 55.30
N ILE A 9 25.62 23.15 56.02
CA ILE A 9 25.02 21.85 55.69
C ILE A 9 23.49 21.88 55.84
N LYS A 10 22.96 22.57 56.87
CA LYS A 10 21.50 22.76 57.03
C LYS A 10 20.89 23.60 55.91
N GLN A 11 21.58 24.64 55.44
CA GLN A 11 21.11 25.46 54.31
C GLN A 11 21.21 24.72 52.97
N ALA A 12 22.25 23.90 52.76
CA ALA A 12 22.39 23.06 51.57
C ALA A 12 21.33 21.94 51.48
N ALA A 13 20.89 21.39 52.63
CA ALA A 13 19.82 20.40 52.69
C ALA A 13 18.43 21.01 52.36
N LEU A 14 18.19 22.28 52.69
CA LEU A 14 16.96 23.00 52.33
C LEU A 14 16.91 23.40 50.84
N ALA A 15 18.06 23.70 50.23
CA ALA A 15 18.16 23.97 48.79
C ALA A 15 17.95 22.72 47.92
N SER A 16 18.29 21.53 48.44
CA SER A 16 18.10 20.24 47.74
C SER A 16 16.68 19.68 47.89
N ALA A 17 15.93 20.06 48.94
CA ALA A 17 14.51 19.73 49.06
C ALA A 17 13.61 20.59 48.15
N GLY A 18 14.05 21.81 47.78
CA GLY A 18 13.31 22.70 46.87
C GLY A 18 13.40 22.32 45.38
N MET A 19 14.31 21.42 45.00
CA MET A 19 14.43 20.90 43.62
C MET A 19 13.74 19.54 43.40
N MET A 20 13.11 18.97 44.44
CA MET A 20 12.44 17.66 44.35
C MET A 20 10.91 17.72 44.46
N VAL A 21 10.29 18.89 44.25
CA VAL A 21 8.83 19.03 44.15
C VAL A 21 8.47 19.84 42.89
N SER A 22 8.85 19.30 41.75
CA SER A 22 8.03 19.42 40.54
C SER A 22 7.89 18.04 39.88
N ASN A 23 7.44 17.07 40.66
CA ASN A 23 6.65 15.94 40.15
C ASN A 23 5.27 16.46 39.68
N VAL A 24 5.27 17.46 38.80
CA VAL A 24 4.19 17.58 37.83
C VAL A 24 4.30 16.28 37.06
N ALA A 25 3.29 15.43 37.17
CA ALA A 25 3.20 14.20 36.44
C ALA A 25 3.28 14.50 34.94
N TRP A 26 4.50 14.50 34.39
CA TRP A 26 4.72 14.33 32.97
C TRP A 26 4.34 12.88 32.70
N SER A 27 3.05 12.64 32.53
CA SER A 27 2.58 11.36 32.04
C SER A 27 3.36 11.07 30.75
N ALA A 28 3.74 9.82 30.54
CA ALA A 28 4.38 9.35 29.31
C ALA A 28 3.59 9.68 28.01
N LYS A 29 2.41 10.31 28.12
CA LYS A 29 1.68 10.91 26.99
C LYS A 29 2.33 12.17 26.40
N SER A 30 3.31 12.81 27.05
CA SER A 30 4.01 13.96 26.45
C SER A 30 5.09 13.59 25.42
N TYR A 31 5.45 12.32 25.31
CA TYR A 31 6.24 11.78 24.18
C TYR A 31 5.37 11.46 22.96
N LYS A 32 4.14 11.98 22.89
CA LYS A 32 3.36 11.96 21.65
C LYS A 32 4.03 12.86 20.60
N ARG A 33 4.85 12.19 19.80
CA ARG A 33 4.90 12.27 18.34
C ARG A 33 5.56 13.52 17.75
N ILE A 34 6.88 13.60 17.92
CA ILE A 34 7.67 13.72 16.69
C ILE A 34 7.55 12.34 16.06
N ILE A 35 6.76 12.19 15.00
CA ILE A 35 6.71 10.93 14.27
C ILE A 35 8.08 10.80 13.60
N GLY A 36 9.00 10.10 14.27
CA GLY A 36 10.37 9.94 13.82
C GLY A 36 10.44 9.04 12.59
N ALA A 37 11.59 9.02 11.93
CA ALA A 37 11.84 8.11 10.81
C ALA A 37 11.54 6.63 11.14
N ASN A 38 11.65 6.24 12.41
CA ASN A 38 11.36 4.88 12.90
C ASN A 38 9.86 4.55 13.02
N ASP A 39 8.99 5.55 13.06
CA ASP A 39 7.52 5.38 13.12
C ASP A 39 6.86 5.54 11.73
N ARG A 40 7.67 5.66 10.66
CA ARG A 40 7.18 5.84 9.30
C ARG A 40 6.77 4.52 8.68
N VAL A 41 5.52 4.44 8.22
CA VAL A 41 5.03 3.28 7.47
C VAL A 41 5.74 3.25 6.12
N ARG A 42 6.49 2.18 5.86
CA ARG A 42 7.22 1.97 4.61
C ARG A 42 6.33 1.26 3.62
N VAL A 43 6.06 1.91 2.49
CA VAL A 43 5.12 1.44 1.48
C VAL A 43 5.86 0.93 0.25
N GLY A 44 5.43 -0.21 -0.26
CA GLY A 44 5.91 -0.82 -1.50
C GLY A 44 4.89 -0.78 -2.63
N VAL A 45 5.38 -1.07 -3.84
CA VAL A 45 4.55 -1.27 -5.03
C VAL A 45 4.80 -2.64 -5.62
N VAL A 46 3.77 -3.44 -5.75
CA VAL A 46 3.78 -4.74 -6.43
C VAL A 46 3.09 -4.56 -7.78
N GLY A 47 3.89 -4.53 -8.84
CA GLY A 47 3.47 -4.21 -10.21
C GLY A 47 3.36 -2.70 -10.45
N PHE A 48 4.33 -2.12 -11.16
CA PHE A 48 4.37 -0.70 -11.48
C PHE A 48 3.99 -0.44 -12.94
N SER A 49 2.88 0.27 -13.15
CA SER A 49 2.43 0.67 -14.49
C SER A 49 1.41 1.81 -14.41
N ASP A 50 0.62 2.00 -15.46
CA ASP A 50 -0.29 3.13 -15.66
C ASP A 50 -1.29 3.30 -14.51
N ARG A 51 -1.83 2.20 -13.96
CA ARG A 51 -2.81 2.28 -12.86
C ARG A 51 -2.20 2.89 -11.60
N HIS A 52 -1.01 2.43 -11.23
CA HIS A 52 -0.27 2.97 -10.09
C HIS A 52 0.09 4.44 -10.31
N LYS A 53 0.69 4.76 -11.48
CA LYS A 53 1.10 6.12 -11.84
C LYS A 53 -0.04 7.13 -11.85
N SER A 54 -1.19 6.76 -12.41
CA SER A 54 -2.32 7.68 -12.60
C SER A 54 -3.24 7.79 -11.40
N SER A 55 -3.32 6.75 -10.55
CA SER A 55 -4.33 6.70 -9.47
C SER A 55 -3.72 6.67 -8.07
N HIS A 56 -2.71 5.83 -7.85
CA HIS A 56 -2.14 5.62 -6.51
C HIS A 56 -1.17 6.75 -6.17
N ALA A 57 -0.24 7.03 -7.08
CA ALA A 57 0.83 8.00 -6.83
C ALA A 57 0.32 9.43 -6.52
N PRO A 58 -0.66 10.00 -7.25
CA PRO A 58 -1.17 11.33 -6.91
C PRO A 58 -1.82 11.37 -5.53
N SER A 59 -2.64 10.36 -5.20
CA SER A 59 -3.30 10.25 -3.91
C SER A 59 -2.28 10.09 -2.77
N PHE A 60 -1.26 9.26 -2.99
CA PHE A 60 -0.15 9.06 -2.05
C PHE A 60 0.58 10.37 -1.76
N LEU A 61 0.99 11.10 -2.81
CA LEU A 61 1.75 12.34 -2.68
C LEU A 61 0.99 13.45 -1.94
N ASN A 62 -0.35 13.41 -1.96
CA ASN A 62 -1.16 14.37 -1.22
C ASN A 62 -1.10 14.18 0.31
N TYR A 63 -0.84 12.96 0.79
CA TYR A 63 -1.00 12.65 2.22
C TYR A 63 0.24 12.06 2.91
N TYR A 64 1.26 11.63 2.16
CA TYR A 64 2.39 10.88 2.73
C TYR A 64 3.15 11.62 3.84
N LYS A 65 3.29 12.94 3.73
CA LYS A 65 3.90 13.78 4.78
C LYS A 65 3.00 13.90 6.00
N GLU A 66 1.73 14.22 5.80
CA GLU A 66 0.76 14.47 6.87
C GLU A 66 0.50 13.20 7.70
N LEU A 67 0.35 12.07 7.03
CA LEU A 67 0.04 10.77 7.65
C LEU A 67 1.30 9.93 7.94
N ASN A 68 2.49 10.49 7.73
CA ASN A 68 3.80 9.89 7.98
C ASN A 68 3.97 8.47 7.42
N PHE A 69 3.88 8.35 6.10
CA PHE A 69 4.26 7.15 5.36
C PHE A 69 5.18 7.54 4.20
N ASP A 70 6.03 6.61 3.73
CA ASP A 70 6.86 6.82 2.53
C ASP A 70 6.83 5.63 1.60
N LEU A 71 7.18 5.86 0.34
CA LEU A 71 7.34 4.78 -0.62
C LEU A 71 8.81 4.46 -0.79
N VAL A 72 9.19 3.24 -0.41
CA VAL A 72 10.60 2.86 -0.28
C VAL A 72 11.03 1.75 -1.24
N ALA A 73 10.09 1.04 -1.85
CA ALA A 73 10.40 -0.05 -2.76
C ALA A 73 9.37 -0.23 -3.88
N VAL A 74 9.84 -0.73 -5.02
CA VAL A 74 9.02 -1.18 -6.15
C VAL A 74 9.46 -2.59 -6.54
N SER A 75 8.50 -3.48 -6.77
CA SER A 75 8.67 -4.82 -7.32
C SER A 75 7.96 -4.88 -8.67
N ASP A 76 8.70 -5.28 -9.70
CA ASP A 76 8.15 -5.67 -10.99
C ASP A 76 9.08 -6.72 -11.61
N ILE A 77 8.48 -7.79 -12.14
CA ILE A 77 9.26 -8.87 -12.76
C ILE A 77 9.85 -8.43 -14.10
N TRP A 78 9.23 -7.48 -14.80
CA TRP A 78 9.81 -6.88 -15.99
C TRP A 78 10.80 -5.77 -15.61
N ASN A 79 12.08 -5.97 -15.93
CA ASN A 79 13.17 -5.02 -15.62
C ASN A 79 12.84 -3.56 -15.96
N LYS A 80 12.24 -3.32 -17.14
CA LYS A 80 11.87 -1.99 -17.61
C LYS A 80 10.92 -1.28 -16.65
N ARG A 81 9.87 -1.97 -16.19
CA ARG A 81 8.85 -1.37 -15.30
C ARG A 81 9.37 -1.21 -13.88
N ARG A 82 10.22 -2.12 -13.43
CA ARG A 82 10.92 -2.04 -12.15
C ARG A 82 11.80 -0.79 -12.09
N GLU A 83 12.65 -0.59 -13.09
CA GLU A 83 13.55 0.57 -13.18
C GLU A 83 12.78 1.88 -13.38
N GLU A 84 11.77 1.89 -14.26
CA GLU A 84 10.88 3.04 -14.45
C GLU A 84 10.19 3.43 -13.13
N GLY A 85 9.72 2.46 -12.36
CA GLY A 85 9.04 2.69 -11.08
C GLY A 85 9.95 3.28 -10.01
N ALA A 86 11.15 2.72 -9.84
CA ALA A 86 12.13 3.24 -8.90
C ALA A 86 12.55 4.68 -9.28
N ALA A 87 12.82 4.94 -10.57
CA ALA A 87 13.18 6.27 -11.06
C ALA A 87 12.03 7.28 -10.90
N PHE A 88 10.79 6.87 -11.20
CA PHE A 88 9.60 7.71 -11.01
C PHE A 88 9.46 8.17 -9.56
N TRP A 89 9.56 7.25 -8.60
CA TRP A 89 9.38 7.58 -7.20
C TRP A 89 10.56 8.33 -6.61
N LYS A 90 11.80 8.02 -7.02
CA LYS A 90 12.99 8.81 -6.68
C LYS A 90 12.83 10.27 -7.10
N ALA A 91 12.35 10.52 -8.31
CA ALA A 91 12.10 11.88 -8.79
C ALA A 91 10.99 12.61 -8.01
N LYS A 92 10.01 11.89 -7.45
CA LYS A 92 8.90 12.47 -6.68
C LYS A 92 9.22 12.71 -5.22
N LEU A 93 10.07 11.87 -4.62
CA LEU A 93 10.33 11.86 -3.17
C LEU A 93 11.73 12.35 -2.80
N ASN A 94 12.63 12.50 -3.78
CA ASN A 94 14.01 12.95 -3.59
C ASN A 94 14.85 12.05 -2.67
N HIS A 95 14.61 10.72 -2.73
CA HIS A 95 15.46 9.70 -2.12
C HIS A 95 15.41 8.41 -2.94
N GLU A 96 16.35 7.48 -2.69
CA GLU A 96 16.37 6.19 -3.39
C GLU A 96 15.14 5.34 -3.05
N VAL A 97 14.70 4.57 -4.05
CA VAL A 97 13.61 3.60 -3.93
C VAL A 97 14.14 2.26 -4.41
N ALA A 98 14.07 1.24 -3.55
CA ALA A 98 14.62 -0.07 -3.83
C ALA A 98 13.88 -0.75 -4.99
N ALA A 99 14.63 -1.16 -6.01
CA ALA A 99 14.12 -1.85 -7.18
C ALA A 99 14.26 -3.38 -6.98
N CYS A 100 13.17 -4.06 -6.64
CA CYS A 100 13.14 -5.49 -6.31
C CYS A 100 12.74 -6.31 -7.54
N ARG A 101 13.51 -7.35 -7.89
CA ARG A 101 13.26 -8.18 -9.08
C ARG A 101 11.92 -8.91 -9.01
N ASN A 102 11.48 -9.25 -7.81
CA ASN A 102 10.21 -9.90 -7.54
C ASN A 102 9.74 -9.54 -6.12
N ASN A 103 8.55 -10.02 -5.77
CA ASN A 103 7.90 -9.69 -4.50
C ASN A 103 8.67 -10.28 -3.32
N GLU A 104 9.20 -11.50 -3.45
CA GLU A 104 9.98 -12.15 -2.40
C GLU A 104 11.22 -11.36 -2.03
N GLU A 105 11.93 -10.80 -3.01
CA GLU A 105 13.08 -9.94 -2.71
C GLU A 105 12.68 -8.72 -1.85
N MET A 106 11.50 -8.14 -2.08
CA MET A 106 10.98 -7.04 -1.28
C MET A 106 10.61 -7.49 0.14
N TYR A 107 9.93 -8.63 0.25
CA TYR A 107 9.39 -9.16 1.51
C TYR A 107 10.45 -9.80 2.41
N ASP A 108 11.35 -10.61 1.85
CA ASP A 108 12.41 -11.31 2.58
C ASP A 108 13.39 -10.31 3.22
N LYS A 109 13.66 -9.20 2.53
CA LYS A 109 14.46 -8.08 3.04
C LYS A 109 13.68 -7.18 4.02
N LYS A 110 12.39 -7.46 4.27
CA LYS A 110 11.50 -6.69 5.15
C LYS A 110 11.55 -5.19 4.87
N LEU A 111 11.58 -4.81 3.59
CA LEU A 111 11.73 -3.42 3.17
C LEU A 111 10.48 -2.59 3.47
N VAL A 112 9.31 -3.24 3.50
CA VAL A 112 8.00 -2.58 3.50
C VAL A 112 7.12 -3.13 4.62
N ASP A 113 6.23 -2.27 5.11
CA ASP A 113 5.20 -2.56 6.10
C ASP A 113 3.81 -2.63 5.44
N ALA A 114 3.64 -2.00 4.27
CA ALA A 114 2.41 -2.01 3.48
C ALA A 114 2.72 -2.04 1.98
N VAL A 115 1.80 -2.53 1.16
CA VAL A 115 1.97 -2.54 -0.31
C VAL A 115 0.72 -2.13 -1.08
N PHE A 116 0.94 -1.46 -2.21
CA PHE A 116 -0.03 -1.42 -3.30
C PHE A 116 0.17 -2.64 -4.20
N VAL A 117 -0.88 -3.40 -4.46
CA VAL A 117 -0.91 -4.47 -5.47
C VAL A 117 -1.69 -3.97 -6.69
N SER A 118 -0.98 -3.83 -7.82
CA SER A 118 -1.52 -3.37 -9.10
C SER A 118 -1.00 -4.17 -10.31
N THR A 119 -0.88 -5.48 -10.12
CA THR A 119 -0.44 -6.46 -11.11
C THR A 119 -1.57 -6.80 -12.11
N ALA A 120 -1.46 -7.93 -12.83
CA ALA A 120 -2.57 -8.41 -13.64
C ALA A 120 -3.74 -8.88 -12.76
N ASP A 121 -4.96 -8.76 -13.29
CA ASP A 121 -6.21 -8.97 -12.54
C ASP A 121 -6.28 -10.34 -11.86
N PHE A 122 -5.75 -11.38 -12.52
CA PHE A 122 -5.74 -12.76 -12.00
C PHE A 122 -4.74 -13.00 -10.87
N GLN A 123 -3.76 -12.10 -10.70
CA GLN A 123 -2.69 -12.25 -9.71
C GLN A 123 -3.02 -11.58 -8.37
N HIS A 124 -4.00 -10.67 -8.36
CA HIS A 124 -4.33 -9.81 -7.22
C HIS A 124 -4.53 -10.57 -5.91
N ALA A 125 -5.43 -11.57 -5.87
CA ALA A 125 -5.71 -12.34 -4.67
C ALA A 125 -4.48 -13.12 -4.18
N LEU A 126 -3.68 -13.66 -5.10
CA LEU A 126 -2.49 -14.44 -4.78
C LEU A 126 -1.38 -13.55 -4.20
N HIS A 127 -1.11 -12.40 -4.83
CA HIS A 127 -0.16 -11.43 -4.30
C HIS A 127 -0.63 -10.78 -2.99
N ALA A 128 -1.93 -10.61 -2.78
CA ALA A 128 -2.47 -10.19 -1.48
C ALA A 128 -2.19 -11.24 -0.39
N ILE A 129 -2.33 -12.53 -0.70
CA ILE A 129 -1.95 -13.62 0.23
C ILE A 129 -0.44 -13.57 0.53
N GLU A 130 0.40 -13.41 -0.49
CA GLU A 130 1.86 -13.30 -0.32
C GLU A 130 2.23 -12.14 0.61
N ALA A 131 1.69 -10.94 0.35
CA ALA A 131 1.95 -9.75 1.13
C ALA A 131 1.49 -9.90 2.60
N VAL A 132 0.29 -10.43 2.82
CA VAL A 132 -0.23 -10.66 4.18
C VAL A 132 0.61 -11.69 4.94
N LYS A 133 1.04 -12.76 4.27
CA LYS A 133 1.95 -13.75 4.87
C LYS A 133 3.33 -13.16 5.18
N ALA A 134 3.77 -12.18 4.41
CA ALA A 134 4.98 -11.40 4.68
C ALA A 134 4.80 -10.35 5.81
N GLY A 135 3.62 -10.25 6.40
CA GLY A 135 3.33 -9.28 7.46
C GLY A 135 3.08 -7.86 6.95
N CYS A 136 2.70 -7.69 5.68
CA CYS A 136 2.38 -6.39 5.12
C CYS A 136 0.87 -6.10 5.13
N ASP A 137 0.51 -4.85 5.38
CA ASP A 137 -0.82 -4.31 5.03
C ASP A 137 -0.95 -4.18 3.50
N VAL A 138 -2.16 -4.24 2.97
CA VAL A 138 -2.38 -4.34 1.51
C VAL A 138 -3.49 -3.40 1.04
N TYR A 139 -3.17 -2.55 0.06
CA TYR A 139 -4.16 -2.01 -0.85
C TYR A 139 -4.09 -2.80 -2.16
N CYS A 140 -5.15 -3.51 -2.54
CA CYS A 140 -5.18 -4.32 -3.75
C CYS A 140 -6.19 -3.78 -4.76
N GLU A 141 -5.77 -3.58 -6.01
CA GLU A 141 -6.67 -3.14 -7.07
C GLU A 141 -7.80 -4.15 -7.37
N LYS A 142 -8.85 -3.63 -8.01
CA LYS A 142 -10.01 -4.42 -8.45
C LYS A 142 -9.85 -4.89 -9.91
N PRO A 143 -10.44 -6.02 -10.31
CA PRO A 143 -11.16 -7.00 -9.48
C PRO A 143 -10.19 -7.71 -8.51
N PHE A 144 -10.67 -8.09 -7.32
CA PHE A 144 -9.78 -8.67 -6.29
C PHE A 144 -9.32 -10.08 -6.64
N ALA A 145 -10.21 -10.91 -7.17
CA ALA A 145 -9.94 -12.28 -7.54
C ALA A 145 -10.73 -12.60 -8.82
N GLU A 146 -10.18 -13.47 -9.66
CA GLU A 146 -10.88 -13.94 -10.84
C GLU A 146 -11.70 -15.21 -10.57
N THR A 147 -11.19 -16.08 -9.69
CA THR A 147 -11.89 -17.30 -9.28
C THR A 147 -12.41 -17.20 -7.85
N MET A 148 -13.51 -17.91 -7.57
CA MET A 148 -14.02 -18.04 -6.21
C MET A 148 -13.09 -18.86 -5.30
N ALA A 149 -12.28 -19.75 -5.88
CA ALA A 149 -11.28 -20.50 -5.13
C ALA A 149 -10.19 -19.56 -4.57
N ASP A 150 -9.63 -18.71 -5.42
CA ASP A 150 -8.61 -17.72 -5.02
C ASP A 150 -9.19 -16.71 -4.04
N ASN A 151 -10.43 -16.25 -4.25
CA ASN A 151 -11.11 -15.36 -3.32
C ASN A 151 -11.25 -15.97 -1.92
N ARG A 152 -11.72 -17.22 -1.82
CA ARG A 152 -11.86 -17.92 -0.53
C ARG A 152 -10.50 -18.18 0.14
N ALA A 153 -9.48 -18.53 -0.65
CA ALA A 153 -8.12 -18.71 -0.15
C ALA A 153 -7.57 -17.40 0.44
N ALA A 154 -7.77 -16.28 -0.27
CA ALA A 154 -7.35 -14.97 0.19
C ALA A 154 -8.12 -14.55 1.45
N LEU A 155 -9.45 -14.71 1.47
CA LEU A 155 -10.26 -14.43 2.66
C LEU A 155 -9.77 -15.22 3.89
N LYS A 156 -9.45 -16.50 3.72
CA LYS A 156 -8.91 -17.34 4.80
C LYS A 156 -7.57 -16.82 5.30
N ALA A 157 -6.64 -16.52 4.40
CA ALA A 157 -5.32 -16.00 4.77
C ALA A 157 -5.40 -14.64 5.47
N ILE A 158 -6.22 -13.73 4.95
CA ILE A 158 -6.41 -12.38 5.51
C ILE A 158 -7.02 -12.48 6.91
N LYS A 159 -8.08 -13.27 7.10
CA LYS A 159 -8.71 -13.46 8.41
C LYS A 159 -7.85 -14.18 9.44
N ALA A 160 -6.86 -14.95 8.98
CA ALA A 160 -5.89 -15.60 9.85
C ALA A 160 -4.72 -14.67 10.25
N SER A 161 -4.67 -13.46 9.69
CA SER A 161 -3.68 -12.43 9.99
C SER A 161 -4.31 -11.27 10.77
N ASP A 162 -3.46 -10.41 11.31
CA ASP A 162 -3.82 -9.12 11.90
C ASP A 162 -3.57 -7.95 10.93
N ARG A 163 -3.38 -8.24 9.63
CA ARG A 163 -3.08 -7.24 8.60
C ARG A 163 -4.32 -6.53 8.09
N ILE A 164 -4.16 -5.26 7.73
CA ILE A 164 -5.21 -4.45 7.11
C ILE A 164 -5.19 -4.69 5.61
N VAL A 165 -6.33 -5.08 5.04
CA VAL A 165 -6.50 -5.24 3.60
C VAL A 165 -7.65 -4.41 3.09
N GLN A 166 -7.36 -3.53 2.14
CA GLN A 166 -8.33 -2.70 1.43
C GLN A 166 -8.35 -3.05 -0.06
N ILE A 167 -9.56 -3.28 -0.58
CA ILE A 167 -9.78 -3.46 -2.01
C ILE A 167 -10.02 -2.10 -2.67
N GLY A 168 -9.44 -1.89 -3.85
CA GLY A 168 -9.48 -0.67 -4.65
C GLY A 168 -10.84 -0.39 -5.28
N SER A 169 -11.92 -0.48 -4.49
CA SER A 169 -13.27 -0.03 -4.83
C SER A 169 -13.44 1.45 -4.45
N GLN A 170 -12.54 2.30 -4.95
CA GLN A 170 -12.33 3.68 -4.50
C GLN A 170 -13.56 4.59 -4.69
N ARG A 171 -14.48 4.23 -5.60
CA ARG A 171 -15.75 4.96 -5.77
C ARG A 171 -16.59 5.02 -4.49
N ARG A 172 -16.47 4.02 -3.62
CA ARG A 172 -17.18 3.99 -2.32
C ARG A 172 -16.78 5.15 -1.40
N SER A 173 -15.62 5.78 -1.65
CA SER A 173 -15.14 6.94 -0.90
C SER A 173 -15.59 8.28 -1.50
N GLY A 174 -16.31 8.27 -2.63
CA GLY A 174 -16.84 9.49 -3.24
C GLY A 174 -18.03 10.03 -2.46
N SER A 175 -18.09 11.35 -2.25
CA SER A 175 -19.16 12.03 -1.52
C SER A 175 -20.55 11.73 -2.09
N ASN A 176 -20.67 11.58 -3.41
CA ASN A 176 -21.91 11.19 -4.08
C ASN A 176 -22.36 9.76 -3.72
N TYR A 177 -21.44 8.81 -3.61
CA TYR A 177 -21.75 7.44 -3.19
C TYR A 177 -22.11 7.36 -1.70
N GLN A 178 -21.43 8.13 -0.85
CA GLN A 178 -21.76 8.25 0.56
C GLN A 178 -23.16 8.86 0.76
N ALA A 179 -23.46 9.98 0.08
CA ALA A 179 -24.77 10.62 0.14
C ALA A 179 -25.89 9.69 -0.36
N ALA A 180 -25.67 8.95 -1.46
CA ALA A 180 -26.64 7.98 -1.95
C ALA A 180 -26.88 6.85 -0.93
N ASN A 181 -25.82 6.32 -0.33
CA ASN A 181 -25.92 5.30 0.73
C ASN A 181 -26.70 5.83 1.95
N ASP A 182 -26.40 7.04 2.41
CA ASP A 182 -27.07 7.64 3.57
C ASP A 182 -28.55 7.89 3.29
N PHE A 183 -28.88 8.34 2.07
CA PHE A 183 -30.26 8.53 1.65
C PHE A 183 -31.03 7.20 1.60
N ILE A 184 -30.43 6.15 1.03
CA ILE A 184 -31.02 4.79 1.04
C ILE A 184 -31.27 4.33 2.48
N ARG A 185 -30.27 4.46 3.37
CA ARG A 185 -30.37 4.02 4.76
C ARG A 185 -31.34 4.84 5.59
N SER A 186 -31.60 6.10 5.22
CA SER A 186 -32.58 6.94 5.90
C SER A 186 -34.03 6.47 5.71
N GLY A 187 -34.28 5.52 4.80
CA GLY A 187 -35.62 5.01 4.51
C GLY A 187 -36.49 5.94 3.67
N LYS A 188 -35.96 7.11 3.25
CA LYS A 188 -36.70 8.12 2.48
C LYS A 188 -37.16 7.66 1.09
N PHE A 189 -36.57 6.61 0.52
CA PHE A 189 -37.06 5.98 -0.72
C PHE A 189 -38.32 5.15 -0.52
N GLY A 190 -38.66 4.78 0.73
CA GLY A 190 -39.61 3.69 0.98
C GLY A 190 -39.07 2.34 0.48
N PRO A 191 -39.94 1.37 0.21
CA PRO A 191 -39.55 0.08 -0.36
C PRO A 191 -38.93 0.25 -1.76
N ILE A 192 -37.71 -0.27 -1.95
CA ILE A 192 -37.04 -0.29 -3.26
C ILE A 192 -37.64 -1.42 -4.09
N THR A 193 -38.24 -1.09 -5.24
CA THR A 193 -38.86 -2.06 -6.14
C THR A 193 -38.03 -2.38 -7.37
N MET A 194 -37.13 -1.47 -7.79
CA MET A 194 -36.27 -1.62 -8.96
C MET A 194 -34.97 -0.83 -8.80
N VAL A 195 -33.88 -1.36 -9.33
CA VAL A 195 -32.60 -0.64 -9.50
C VAL A 195 -32.13 -0.86 -10.93
N GLU A 196 -31.85 0.22 -11.65
CA GLU A 196 -31.27 0.18 -12.98
C GLU A 196 -29.86 0.79 -12.95
N LEU A 197 -28.89 0.10 -13.56
CA LEU A 197 -27.53 0.59 -13.70
C LEU A 197 -27.10 0.45 -15.17
N SER A 198 -26.59 1.54 -15.74
CA SER A 198 -25.97 1.53 -17.06
C SER A 198 -24.50 1.94 -16.96
N TRP A 199 -23.62 1.18 -17.63
CA TRP A 199 -22.19 1.44 -17.66
C TRP A 199 -21.68 1.30 -19.09
N ASN A 200 -21.48 2.44 -19.75
CA ASN A 200 -21.02 2.49 -21.14
C ASN A 200 -19.58 3.01 -21.19
N VAL A 201 -18.72 2.32 -21.95
CA VAL A 201 -17.32 2.73 -22.16
C VAL A 201 -17.02 2.70 -23.64
N ASN A 202 -16.73 3.86 -24.23
CA ASN A 202 -16.18 3.96 -25.58
C ASN A 202 -14.71 4.37 -25.51
N GLN A 203 -13.81 3.39 -25.59
CA GLN A 203 -12.37 3.59 -25.53
C GLN A 203 -11.69 2.76 -26.64
N PRO A 204 -11.57 3.30 -27.86
CA PRO A 204 -10.82 2.64 -28.93
C PRO A 204 -9.39 2.30 -28.48
N GLY A 205 -8.94 1.08 -28.78
CA GLY A 205 -7.61 0.61 -28.37
C GLY A 205 -7.45 0.30 -26.88
N ARG A 206 -8.55 0.24 -26.11
CA ARG A 206 -8.51 -0.15 -24.69
C ARG A 206 -7.73 -1.47 -24.52
N TRP A 207 -6.83 -1.47 -23.56
CA TRP A 207 -5.91 -2.57 -23.21
C TRP A 207 -4.80 -2.89 -24.22
N ARG A 208 -4.85 -2.34 -25.44
CA ARG A 208 -3.78 -2.53 -26.40
C ARG A 208 -2.53 -1.75 -26.02
N ARG A 209 -1.36 -2.33 -26.27
CA ARG A 209 -0.03 -1.78 -25.92
C ARG A 209 0.98 -1.95 -27.06
N PRO A 210 0.67 -1.50 -28.30
CA PRO A 210 1.49 -1.75 -29.48
C PRO A 210 2.93 -1.25 -29.37
N ASN A 211 3.16 -0.15 -28.63
CA ASN A 211 4.50 0.43 -28.45
C ASN A 211 5.33 -0.31 -27.39
N LEU A 212 4.72 -1.11 -26.52
CA LEU A 212 5.42 -1.85 -25.46
C LEU A 212 5.67 -3.31 -25.85
N ILE A 213 4.79 -3.91 -26.66
CA ILE A 213 4.91 -5.32 -27.08
C ILE A 213 6.30 -5.64 -27.66
N PRO A 214 6.87 -4.84 -28.60
CA PRO A 214 8.17 -5.16 -29.17
C PRO A 214 9.31 -5.10 -28.16
N LEU A 215 9.13 -4.38 -27.04
CA LEU A 215 10.15 -4.13 -26.02
C LEU A 215 10.24 -5.25 -24.97
N LEU A 216 9.18 -6.04 -24.78
CA LEU A 216 9.17 -7.10 -23.78
C LEU A 216 9.74 -8.39 -24.38
N LYS A 217 10.92 -8.81 -23.89
CA LYS A 217 11.52 -10.11 -24.22
C LYS A 217 11.40 -11.06 -23.03
N GLU A 218 11.42 -12.37 -23.30
CA GLU A 218 11.30 -13.39 -22.25
C GLU A 218 12.40 -13.24 -21.20
N GLN A 219 13.64 -13.00 -21.63
CA GLN A 219 14.81 -12.80 -20.76
C GLN A 219 14.72 -11.57 -19.83
N ASP A 220 13.83 -10.62 -20.14
CA ASP A 220 13.65 -9.38 -19.36
C ASP A 220 12.63 -9.52 -18.23
N THR A 221 11.93 -10.65 -18.17
CA THR A 221 10.86 -10.94 -17.23
C THR A 221 10.97 -12.37 -16.69
N ASP A 222 10.07 -12.74 -15.79
CA ASP A 222 9.92 -14.11 -15.32
C ASP A 222 8.52 -14.60 -15.69
N TRP A 223 8.43 -15.22 -16.87
CA TRP A 223 7.16 -15.70 -17.43
C TRP A 223 6.47 -16.72 -16.52
N LYS A 224 7.25 -17.61 -15.89
CA LYS A 224 6.72 -18.61 -14.95
C LYS A 224 6.08 -17.93 -13.75
N ARG A 225 6.70 -16.88 -13.21
CA ARG A 225 6.11 -16.07 -12.12
C ARG A 225 4.87 -15.30 -12.57
N PHE A 226 4.86 -14.79 -13.80
CA PHE A 226 3.67 -14.13 -14.33
C PHE A 226 2.46 -15.06 -14.34
N LEU A 227 2.63 -16.32 -14.77
CA LEU A 227 1.55 -17.29 -14.84
C LEU A 227 0.94 -17.63 -13.46
N MET A 228 1.73 -17.65 -12.38
CA MET A 228 1.29 -18.03 -11.03
C MET A 228 0.55 -19.38 -10.99
N ASN A 229 -0.78 -19.38 -10.87
CA ASN A 229 -1.63 -20.57 -10.83
C ASN A 229 -2.25 -20.91 -12.21
N ARG A 230 -1.86 -20.21 -13.27
CA ARG A 230 -2.28 -20.47 -14.65
C ARG A 230 -1.58 -21.72 -15.21
N PRO A 231 -2.19 -22.41 -16.19
CA PRO A 231 -1.50 -23.45 -16.95
C PRO A 231 -0.19 -22.92 -17.53
N ASN A 232 0.80 -23.81 -17.65
CA ASN A 232 2.02 -23.49 -18.37
C ASN A 232 1.69 -23.17 -19.82
N ASP A 233 2.34 -22.13 -20.35
CA ASP A 233 2.12 -21.63 -21.70
C ASP A 233 3.44 -21.09 -22.27
N ALA A 234 3.55 -20.98 -23.59
CA ALA A 234 4.69 -20.34 -24.22
C ALA A 234 4.69 -18.84 -23.92
N PHE A 235 5.88 -18.25 -23.78
CA PHE A 235 6.01 -16.81 -23.58
C PHE A 235 5.34 -16.03 -24.73
N ASP A 236 4.44 -15.11 -24.36
CA ASP A 236 3.79 -14.20 -25.29
C ASP A 236 3.72 -12.80 -24.66
N PRO A 237 4.43 -11.80 -25.23
CA PRO A 237 4.44 -10.44 -24.68
C PRO A 237 3.06 -9.77 -24.75
N ARG A 238 2.16 -10.22 -25.63
CA ARG A 238 0.78 -9.75 -25.67
C ARG A 238 -0.03 -10.31 -24.52
N LYS A 239 0.11 -11.60 -24.18
CA LYS A 239 -0.53 -12.16 -22.98
C LYS A 239 -0.05 -11.47 -21.71
N TYR A 240 1.22 -11.07 -21.65
CA TYR A 240 1.75 -10.29 -20.52
C TYR A 240 1.17 -8.87 -20.46
N LEU A 241 1.26 -8.09 -21.54
CA LEU A 241 0.95 -6.65 -21.53
C LEU A 241 -0.53 -6.32 -21.78
N GLU A 242 -1.23 -7.21 -22.48
CA GLU A 242 -2.61 -7.05 -22.90
C GLU A 242 -3.50 -8.16 -22.33
N TYR A 243 -3.17 -8.72 -21.16
CA TYR A 243 -3.82 -9.89 -20.55
C TYR A 243 -5.37 -9.87 -20.59
N ARG A 244 -6.01 -8.69 -20.51
CA ARG A 244 -7.48 -8.55 -20.58
C ARG A 244 -8.08 -8.88 -21.95
N LEU A 245 -7.26 -9.00 -22.99
CA LEU A 245 -7.66 -9.43 -24.34
C LEU A 245 -7.59 -10.95 -24.52
N PHE A 246 -7.00 -11.66 -23.57
CA PHE A 246 -6.81 -13.10 -23.63
C PHE A 246 -7.68 -13.78 -22.58
N TRP A 247 -8.15 -14.98 -22.91
CA TRP A 247 -8.91 -15.76 -21.96
C TRP A 247 -7.97 -16.29 -20.85
N PRO A 248 -8.43 -16.31 -19.59
CA PRO A 248 -7.70 -16.89 -18.46
C PRO A 248 -7.37 -18.39 -18.55
#